data_AF-A0A1B2EP92-F1
#
_entry.id   AF-A0A1B2EP92-F1
#
_cell.length_a   1.000
_cell.length_b   1.000
_cell.length_c   1.000
_cell.angle_alpha   90.00
_cell.angle_beta   90.00
_cell.angle_gamma   90.00
#
_symmetry.space_group_name_H-M   'P 1'
#
loop_
_entity.id
_entity.type
_entity.pdbx_description
1 polymer ?
#
loop_
_entity_poly.entity_id
_entity_poly.type
_entity_poly.pdbx_seq_one_letter_code
_entity_poly.pdbx_strand_id
1 'polypeptide(L)'
;MRESPALRPAERSRAFRKARRHSRWVRFAKVAIPLGALMGMAGVGVVAYYDPFRKIENLSFGSIGVSGTNVTMESPKLTGFKNDNRPYEVTASEATQDVRRPDLVNLKNLKARIVTDERGGVARLKAASGVLDTKREQMRLRDDIVVTTDSGYEVKLRSAFVRFKAGSVVSNQPVSVSFGNGTIDAEGLTVEDNGKVMSFKGRVRTVIEPSSSAPDAAGTSSTAKSPAPAPQQTSIRP
;
A
#
# COMPACT_ATOMS: atom_id res chain seq x y z
N MET A 1 80.83 -61.31 55.15
CA MET A 1 80.78 -59.90 55.62
C MET A 1 80.68 -59.04 54.37
N ARG A 2 79.64 -58.25 54.08
CA ARG A 2 78.62 -57.53 54.86
C ARG A 2 77.35 -57.43 53.99
N GLU A 3 76.21 -57.93 54.47
CA GLU A 3 75.09 -57.17 55.08
C GLU A 3 74.24 -56.38 54.06
N SER A 4 73.06 -56.92 53.78
CA SER A 4 71.97 -56.27 53.05
C SER A 4 71.34 -55.17 53.92
N PRO A 5 71.11 -53.95 53.40
CA PRO A 5 70.46 -52.89 54.18
C PRO A 5 68.97 -53.18 54.34
N ALA A 6 68.56 -53.50 55.58
CA ALA A 6 67.17 -53.52 55.99
C ALA A 6 66.59 -52.10 55.92
N LEU A 7 65.66 -51.87 54.98
CA LEU A 7 64.90 -50.62 54.86
C LEU A 7 64.02 -50.40 56.11
N ARG A 8 64.08 -49.17 56.64
CA ARG A 8 63.50 -48.77 57.93
C ARG A 8 61.95 -48.84 57.93
N PRO A 9 61.31 -49.30 59.02
CA PRO A 9 59.85 -49.52 59.10
C PRO A 9 59.00 -48.25 58.92
N ALA A 10 59.56 -47.06 59.16
CA ALA A 10 58.85 -45.79 59.05
C ALA A 10 58.47 -45.42 57.59
N GLU A 11 59.30 -45.78 56.61
CA GLU A 11 59.07 -45.44 55.19
C GLU A 11 57.98 -46.31 54.55
N ARG A 12 57.92 -47.61 54.88
CA ARG A 12 56.82 -48.49 54.48
C ARG A 12 55.46 -47.95 54.93
N SER A 13 55.36 -47.45 56.16
CA SER A 13 54.09 -47.00 56.74
C SER A 13 53.49 -45.74 56.08
N ARG A 14 54.33 -44.89 55.45
CA ARG A 14 53.89 -43.67 54.74
C ARG A 14 53.48 -43.96 53.29
N ALA A 15 54.14 -44.91 52.63
CA ALA A 15 53.77 -45.38 51.29
C ALA A 15 52.39 -46.10 51.27
N PHE A 16 52.12 -46.96 52.27
CA PHE A 16 50.82 -47.67 52.36
C PHE A 16 49.62 -46.75 52.69
N ARG A 17 49.84 -45.62 53.37
CA ARG A 17 48.77 -44.66 53.74
C ARG A 17 48.30 -43.81 52.56
N LYS A 18 49.21 -43.46 51.64
CA LYS A 18 48.90 -42.68 50.42
C LYS A 18 48.10 -43.51 49.41
N ALA A 19 48.37 -44.81 49.30
CA ALA A 19 47.65 -45.75 48.41
C ALA A 19 46.20 -46.03 48.86
N ARG A 20 45.95 -46.14 50.17
CA ARG A 20 44.60 -46.39 50.71
C ARG A 20 43.63 -45.22 50.52
N ARG A 21 44.11 -43.98 50.53
CA ARG A 21 43.27 -42.79 50.28
C ARG A 21 42.75 -42.74 48.85
N HIS A 22 43.61 -43.06 47.87
CA HIS A 22 43.24 -43.09 46.46
C HIS A 22 42.26 -44.23 46.14
N SER A 23 42.47 -45.42 46.74
CA SER A 23 41.57 -46.57 46.56
C SER A 23 40.14 -46.31 47.09
N ARG A 24 40.01 -45.56 48.19
CA ARG A 24 38.69 -45.16 48.74
C ARG A 24 37.97 -44.14 47.87
N TRP A 25 38.70 -43.17 47.31
CA TRP A 25 38.14 -42.18 46.37
C TRP A 25 37.63 -42.82 45.07
N VAL A 26 38.39 -43.77 44.51
CA VAL A 26 37.97 -44.49 43.30
C VAL A 26 36.74 -45.38 43.55
N ARG A 27 36.67 -46.05 44.71
CA ARG A 27 35.47 -46.83 45.09
C ARG A 27 34.24 -45.94 45.32
N PHE A 28 34.43 -44.76 45.92
CA PHE A 28 33.34 -43.79 46.08
C PHE A 28 32.85 -43.28 44.71
N ALA A 29 33.76 -42.87 43.82
CA ALA A 29 33.41 -42.40 42.48
C ALA A 29 32.70 -43.48 41.64
N LYS A 30 33.12 -44.75 41.74
CA LYS A 30 32.47 -45.87 41.04
C LYS A 30 31.00 -46.09 41.44
N VAL A 31 30.58 -45.63 42.63
CA VAL A 31 29.19 -45.74 43.09
C VAL A 31 28.45 -44.41 42.93
N ALA A 32 29.11 -43.29 43.22
CA ALA A 32 28.51 -41.97 43.16
C ALA A 32 28.13 -41.55 41.73
N ILE A 33 28.93 -41.93 40.72
CA ILE A 33 28.64 -41.60 39.31
C ILE A 33 27.36 -42.27 38.80
N PRO A 34 27.20 -43.61 38.87
CA PRO A 34 25.98 -44.24 38.39
C PRO A 34 24.76 -43.86 39.23
N LEU A 35 24.92 -43.68 40.55
CA LEU A 35 23.82 -43.26 41.42
C LEU A 35 23.40 -41.81 41.13
N GLY A 36 24.35 -40.91 40.88
CA GLY A 36 24.08 -39.54 40.47
C GLY A 36 23.40 -39.45 39.11
N ALA A 37 23.79 -40.30 38.15
CA ALA A 37 23.13 -40.38 36.85
C ALA A 37 21.67 -40.86 36.97
N LEU A 38 21.41 -41.91 37.77
CA LEU A 38 20.05 -42.37 38.06
C LEU A 38 19.20 -41.29 38.75
N MET A 39 19.78 -40.60 39.73
CA MET A 39 19.09 -39.55 40.48
C MET A 39 18.82 -38.32 39.60
N GLY A 40 19.74 -37.97 38.69
CA GLY A 40 19.53 -36.92 37.69
C GLY A 40 18.43 -37.28 36.68
N MET A 41 18.42 -38.52 36.20
CA MET A 41 17.39 -39.00 35.27
C MET A 41 16.01 -39.04 35.93
N ALA A 42 15.93 -39.47 37.20
CA ALA A 42 14.71 -39.40 38.00
C ALA A 42 14.27 -37.94 38.23
N GLY A 43 15.21 -37.02 38.51
CA GLY A 43 14.93 -35.60 38.67
C GLY A 43 14.33 -34.96 37.42
N VAL A 44 14.91 -35.24 36.25
CA VAL A 44 14.35 -34.78 34.95
C VAL A 44 12.97 -35.37 34.71
N GLY A 45 12.77 -36.66 35.02
CA GLY A 45 11.46 -37.31 34.92
C GLY A 45 10.40 -36.66 35.83
N VAL A 46 10.76 -36.29 37.06
CA VAL A 46 9.86 -35.59 37.98
C VAL A 46 9.54 -34.17 37.47
N VAL A 47 10.53 -33.42 36.99
CA VAL A 47 10.29 -32.08 36.41
C VAL A 47 9.42 -32.16 35.16
N ALA A 48 9.63 -33.15 34.30
CA ALA A 48 8.81 -33.38 33.11
C ALA A 48 7.38 -33.83 33.47
N TYR A 49 7.20 -34.65 34.52
CA TYR A 49 5.88 -35.11 34.97
C TYR A 49 5.07 -34.00 35.64
N TYR A 50 5.73 -33.17 36.47
CA TYR A 50 5.09 -32.04 37.13
C TYR A 50 4.96 -30.80 36.24
N ASP A 51 5.59 -30.82 35.07
CA ASP A 51 5.53 -29.84 33.99
C ASP A 51 5.31 -28.39 34.50
N PRO A 52 6.24 -27.84 35.29
CA PRO A 52 6.07 -26.50 35.90
C PRO A 52 5.95 -25.39 34.85
N PHE A 53 6.29 -25.69 33.60
CA PHE A 53 6.18 -24.79 32.45
C PHE A 53 4.79 -24.79 31.80
N ARG A 54 3.93 -25.80 32.06
CA ARG A 54 2.55 -25.82 31.55
C ARG A 54 1.65 -24.76 32.20
N LYS A 55 1.96 -24.31 33.42
CA LYS A 55 1.29 -23.15 34.06
C LYS A 55 1.82 -21.80 33.59
N ILE A 56 2.77 -21.79 32.67
CA ILE A 56 3.32 -20.59 32.07
C ILE A 56 2.74 -20.44 30.65
N GLU A 57 1.42 -20.61 30.52
CA GLU A 57 0.67 -20.30 29.29
C GLU A 57 0.60 -18.79 28.99
N ASN A 58 1.16 -17.94 29.87
CA ASN A 58 1.14 -16.49 29.74
C ASN A 58 2.52 -15.82 29.75
N LEU A 59 3.60 -16.54 29.44
CA LEU A 59 4.75 -15.85 28.84
C LEU A 59 4.42 -15.59 27.37
N SER A 60 3.57 -14.58 27.16
CA SER A 60 3.71 -13.72 26.00
C SER A 60 5.19 -13.37 25.99
N PHE A 61 5.96 -13.96 25.08
CA PHE A 61 7.18 -13.33 24.60
C PHE A 61 6.74 -11.91 24.29
N GLY A 62 7.10 -10.98 25.18
CA GLY A 62 6.79 -9.56 25.02
C GLY A 62 7.21 -9.29 23.60
N SER A 63 6.24 -8.91 22.77
CA SER A 63 6.38 -8.76 21.34
C SER A 63 7.79 -8.25 21.07
N ILE A 64 8.68 -9.15 20.62
CA ILE A 64 9.86 -8.76 19.87
C ILE A 64 9.21 -8.17 18.63
N GLY A 65 8.83 -6.91 18.76
CA GLY A 65 8.23 -6.12 17.73
C GLY A 65 9.30 -6.04 16.69
N VAL A 66 9.22 -6.91 15.70
CA VAL A 66 9.87 -6.69 14.42
C VAL A 66 9.19 -5.43 13.88
N SER A 67 9.69 -4.27 14.31
CA SER A 67 9.23 -2.93 13.94
C SER A 67 9.68 -2.59 12.51
N GLY A 68 9.56 -3.58 11.63
CA GLY A 68 9.92 -3.56 10.22
C GLY A 68 8.89 -4.33 9.39
N THR A 69 7.61 -4.25 9.76
CA THR A 69 6.51 -4.90 9.02
C THR A 69 6.03 -4.05 7.83
N ASN A 70 6.71 -2.95 7.50
CA ASN A 70 6.37 -2.11 6.36
C ASN A 70 7.52 -2.13 5.35
N VAL A 71 7.21 -2.51 4.12
CA VAL A 71 8.12 -2.39 2.98
C VAL A 71 7.92 -1.00 2.40
N THR A 72 8.95 -0.16 2.46
CA THR A 72 8.95 1.17 1.85
C THR A 72 9.78 1.14 0.57
N MET A 73 9.19 1.58 -0.53
CA MET A 73 9.82 1.69 -1.83
C MET A 73 9.98 3.18 -2.17
N GLU A 74 11.20 3.56 -2.57
CA GLU A 74 11.49 4.90 -3.07
C GLU A 74 11.23 4.96 -4.58
N SER A 75 10.57 6.02 -5.04
CA SER A 75 10.27 6.26 -6.46
C SER A 75 9.67 5.06 -7.21
N PRO A 76 8.63 4.39 -6.67
CA PRO A 76 8.02 3.24 -7.34
C PRO A 76 7.37 3.68 -8.65
N LYS A 77 7.51 2.84 -9.67
CA LYS A 77 6.91 3.03 -11.00
C LYS A 77 6.13 1.79 -11.40
N LEU A 78 4.88 1.99 -11.78
CA LEU A 78 3.98 0.99 -12.31
C LEU A 78 3.56 1.38 -13.72
N THR A 79 3.79 0.48 -14.68
CA THR A 79 3.35 0.65 -16.07
C THR A 79 2.43 -0.49 -16.45
N GLY A 80 1.42 -0.21 -17.27
CA GLY A 80 0.49 -1.22 -17.75
C GLY A 80 -0.37 -0.71 -18.88
N PHE A 81 -1.35 -1.52 -19.26
CA PHE A 81 -2.34 -1.19 -20.28
C PHE A 81 -3.73 -1.30 -19.67
N LYS A 82 -4.58 -0.32 -19.99
CA LYS A 82 -6.00 -0.36 -19.65
C LYS A 82 -6.70 -1.36 -20.59
N ASN A 83 -7.92 -1.78 -20.26
CA ASN A 83 -8.72 -2.68 -21.12
C ASN A 83 -8.89 -2.17 -22.56
N ASP A 84 -8.86 -0.85 -22.78
CA ASP A 84 -8.92 -0.23 -24.10
C ASP A 84 -7.55 -0.23 -24.83
N ASN A 85 -6.60 -1.04 -24.38
CA ASN A 85 -5.22 -1.14 -24.88
C ASN A 85 -4.40 0.17 -24.79
N ARG A 86 -4.83 1.08 -23.91
CA ARG A 86 -4.17 2.39 -23.71
C ARG A 86 -3.10 2.27 -22.62
N PRO A 87 -1.85 2.67 -22.87
CA PRO A 87 -0.80 2.60 -21.86
C PRO A 87 -1.07 3.61 -20.74
N TYR A 88 -0.79 3.18 -19.52
CA TYR A 88 -0.79 4.03 -18.34
C TYR A 88 0.52 3.85 -17.56
N GLU A 89 0.92 4.93 -16.90
CA GLU A 89 2.07 4.96 -16.01
C GLU A 89 1.66 5.64 -14.70
N VAL A 90 1.98 5.01 -13.58
CA VAL A 90 1.78 5.56 -12.23
C VAL A 90 3.12 5.58 -11.54
N THR A 91 3.48 6.73 -10.99
CA THR A 91 4.69 6.96 -10.22
C THR A 91 4.33 7.60 -8.90
N ALA A 92 5.14 7.37 -7.86
CA ALA A 92 4.99 8.04 -6.57
C ALA A 92 6.38 8.38 -6.03
N SER A 93 6.47 9.27 -5.04
CA SER A 93 7.75 9.51 -4.36
C SER A 93 8.10 8.38 -3.40
N GLU A 94 7.06 7.83 -2.74
CA GLU A 94 7.19 6.77 -1.74
C GLU A 94 5.96 5.86 -1.84
N ALA A 95 6.17 4.54 -1.76
CA ALA A 95 5.11 3.58 -1.48
C ALA A 95 5.43 2.80 -0.22
N THR A 96 4.44 2.61 0.65
CA THR A 96 4.57 1.81 1.86
C THR A 96 3.52 0.70 1.83
N GLN A 97 3.95 -0.54 2.00
CA GLN A 97 3.11 -1.73 2.03
C GLN A 97 3.30 -2.45 3.37
N ASP A 98 2.21 -2.70 4.11
CA ASP A 98 2.26 -3.47 5.36
C ASP A 98 2.28 -4.97 5.02
N VAL A 99 3.27 -5.72 5.53
CA VAL A 99 3.44 -7.15 5.29
C VAL A 99 2.27 -7.97 5.84
N ARG A 100 1.54 -7.47 6.86
CA ARG A 100 0.31 -8.11 7.37
C ARG A 100 -0.89 -7.87 6.47
N ARG A 101 -0.86 -6.82 5.64
CA ARG A 101 -1.91 -6.47 4.68
C ARG A 101 -1.28 -6.09 3.34
N PRO A 102 -0.69 -7.08 2.63
CA PRO A 102 0.00 -6.83 1.37
C PRO A 102 -0.94 -6.29 0.28
N ASP A 103 -2.26 -6.45 0.43
CA ASP A 103 -3.23 -5.92 -0.52
C ASP A 103 -3.31 -4.38 -0.51
N LEU A 104 -2.84 -3.71 0.55
CA LEU A 104 -2.92 -2.25 0.72
C LEU A 104 -1.56 -1.60 0.53
N VAL A 105 -1.48 -0.72 -0.46
CA VAL A 105 -0.28 0.06 -0.77
C VAL A 105 -0.58 1.54 -0.59
N ASN A 106 0.08 2.17 0.37
CA ASN A 106 0.00 3.61 0.59
C ASN A 106 1.00 4.31 -0.34
N LEU A 107 0.56 5.33 -1.06
CA LEU A 107 1.32 6.08 -2.05
C LEU A 107 1.38 7.55 -1.63
N LYS A 108 2.57 8.16 -1.69
CA LYS A 108 2.76 9.60 -1.46
C LYS A 108 3.19 10.30 -2.73
N ASN A 109 2.69 11.52 -2.95
CA ASN A 109 2.96 12.35 -4.13
C ASN A 109 2.83 11.56 -5.44
N LEU A 110 1.66 10.98 -5.64
CA LEU A 110 1.36 10.18 -6.80
C LEU A 110 1.25 11.07 -8.05
N LYS A 111 1.85 10.62 -9.14
CA LYS A 111 1.72 11.17 -10.49
C LYS A 111 1.34 10.04 -11.42
N ALA A 112 0.21 10.17 -12.12
CA ALA A 112 -0.20 9.24 -13.14
C ALA A 112 -0.24 9.91 -14.51
N ARG A 113 0.07 9.14 -15.54
CA ARG A 113 0.00 9.54 -16.95
C ARG A 113 -0.78 8.49 -17.70
N ILE A 114 -1.85 8.91 -18.36
CA ILE A 114 -2.80 8.02 -19.05
C ILE A 114 -3.00 8.56 -20.46
N VAL A 115 -2.90 7.69 -21.46
CA VAL A 115 -3.24 8.05 -22.84
C VAL A 115 -4.76 7.96 -23.01
N THR A 116 -5.38 9.06 -23.45
CA THR A 116 -6.84 9.23 -23.50
C THR A 116 -7.42 9.03 -24.90
N ASP A 117 -6.70 9.42 -25.96
CA ASP A 117 -7.16 9.34 -27.37
C ASP A 117 -6.20 8.53 -28.25
N GLU A 118 -6.69 7.99 -29.37
CA GLU A 118 -5.88 7.28 -30.38
C GLU A 118 -4.85 8.21 -31.02
N ARG A 119 -5.12 9.52 -31.06
CA ARG A 119 -4.18 10.55 -31.49
C ARG A 119 -3.05 10.82 -30.48
N GLY A 120 -3.04 10.11 -29.34
CA GLY A 120 -1.99 10.23 -28.34
C GLY A 120 -2.22 11.31 -27.27
N GLY A 121 -3.46 11.78 -27.10
CA GLY A 121 -3.79 12.74 -26.04
C GLY A 121 -3.45 12.19 -24.64
N VAL A 122 -2.95 13.04 -23.74
CA VAL A 122 -2.38 12.62 -22.46
C VAL A 122 -3.04 13.35 -21.30
N ALA A 123 -3.71 12.57 -20.44
CA ALA A 123 -4.13 13.02 -19.12
C ALA A 123 -3.02 12.78 -18.09
N ARG A 124 -2.71 13.82 -17.31
CA ARG A 124 -1.79 13.79 -16.18
C ARG A 124 -2.58 13.99 -14.91
N LEU A 125 -2.44 13.09 -13.95
CA LEU A 125 -3.04 13.22 -12.63
C LEU A 125 -1.93 13.39 -11.60
N LYS A 126 -2.16 14.28 -10.63
CA LYS A 126 -1.34 14.45 -9.44
C LYS A 126 -2.22 14.33 -8.21
N ALA A 127 -1.71 13.71 -7.15
CA ALA A 127 -2.38 13.61 -5.86
C ALA A 127 -1.34 13.56 -4.73
N ALA A 128 -1.61 14.21 -3.60
CA ALA A 128 -0.68 14.21 -2.48
C ALA A 128 -0.61 12.84 -1.78
N SER A 129 -1.77 12.16 -1.66
CA SER A 129 -1.84 10.82 -1.06
C SER A 129 -2.77 9.89 -1.83
N GLY A 130 -2.40 8.62 -1.89
CA GLY A 130 -3.21 7.55 -2.46
C GLY A 130 -3.13 6.28 -1.62
N VAL A 131 -4.21 5.51 -1.57
CA VAL A 131 -4.21 4.14 -1.05
C VAL A 131 -4.77 3.22 -2.12
N LEU A 132 -3.95 2.30 -2.59
CA LEU A 132 -4.30 1.28 -3.57
C LEU A 132 -4.64 -0.03 -2.85
N ASP A 133 -5.83 -0.55 -3.12
CA ASP A 133 -6.25 -1.91 -2.77
C ASP A 133 -6.09 -2.78 -4.03
N THR A 134 -5.05 -3.60 -4.07
CA THR A 134 -4.73 -4.46 -5.21
C THR A 134 -5.71 -5.61 -5.36
N LYS A 135 -6.28 -6.11 -4.26
CA LYS A 135 -7.25 -7.21 -4.25
C LYS A 135 -8.61 -6.80 -4.81
N ARG A 136 -9.07 -5.59 -4.48
CA ARG A 136 -10.35 -5.04 -4.96
C ARG A 136 -10.21 -4.22 -6.24
N GLU A 137 -8.98 -3.96 -6.68
CA GLU A 137 -8.67 -3.08 -7.80
C GLU A 137 -9.30 -1.69 -7.61
N GLN A 138 -9.07 -1.10 -6.44
CA GLN A 138 -9.62 0.19 -6.04
C GLN A 138 -8.52 1.13 -5.55
N MET A 139 -8.63 2.41 -5.90
CA MET A 139 -7.70 3.44 -5.41
C MET A 139 -8.47 4.59 -4.77
N ARG A 140 -8.03 4.96 -3.57
CA ARG A 140 -8.50 6.12 -2.83
C ARG A 140 -7.45 7.21 -2.93
N LEU A 141 -7.77 8.27 -3.64
CA LEU A 141 -6.94 9.46 -3.72
C LEU A 141 -7.47 10.50 -2.74
N ARG A 142 -6.55 11.20 -2.07
CA ARG A 142 -6.85 12.26 -1.12
C ARG A 142 -5.84 13.39 -1.27
N ASP A 143 -6.35 14.59 -1.04
CA ASP A 143 -5.60 15.84 -0.94
C ASP A 143 -4.92 16.25 -2.27
N ASP A 144 -5.15 17.51 -2.66
CA ASP A 144 -4.56 18.15 -3.83
C ASP A 144 -4.60 17.28 -5.11
N ILE A 145 -5.80 16.84 -5.49
CA ILE A 145 -5.95 16.01 -6.69
C ILE A 145 -6.17 16.93 -7.88
N VAL A 146 -5.21 16.95 -8.80
CA VAL A 146 -5.26 17.76 -10.02
C VAL A 146 -5.10 16.87 -11.23
N VAL A 147 -6.06 16.93 -12.15
CA VAL A 147 -6.02 16.23 -13.42
C VAL A 147 -5.94 17.26 -14.54
N THR A 148 -4.90 17.20 -15.36
CA THR A 148 -4.74 18.06 -16.53
C THR A 148 -4.66 17.25 -17.80
N THR A 149 -5.33 17.71 -18.85
CA THR A 149 -5.30 17.09 -20.18
C THR A 149 -4.56 18.01 -21.14
N ASP A 150 -3.92 17.44 -22.15
CA ASP A 150 -3.26 18.18 -23.23
C ASP A 150 -4.20 19.10 -24.02
N SER A 151 -5.50 18.79 -24.05
CA SER A 151 -6.53 19.65 -24.65
C SER A 151 -6.90 20.89 -23.81
N GLY A 152 -6.22 21.14 -22.69
CA GLY A 152 -6.43 22.33 -21.85
C GLY A 152 -7.49 22.20 -20.76
N TYR A 153 -8.00 20.99 -20.50
CA TYR A 153 -8.92 20.72 -19.40
C TYR A 153 -8.16 20.52 -18.09
N GLU A 154 -8.65 21.14 -17.01
CA GLU A 154 -8.13 20.99 -15.65
C GLU A 154 -9.26 20.64 -14.68
N VAL A 155 -9.07 19.59 -13.88
CA VAL A 155 -10.01 19.14 -12.85
C VAL A 155 -9.31 19.16 -11.50
N LYS A 156 -9.90 19.84 -10.53
CA LYS A 156 -9.45 19.90 -9.14
C LYS A 156 -10.43 19.16 -8.24
N LEU A 157 -9.94 18.18 -7.49
CA LEU A 157 -10.71 17.40 -6.53
C LEU A 157 -10.00 17.38 -5.17
N ARG A 158 -10.78 17.25 -4.09
CA ARG A 158 -10.23 16.99 -2.74
C ARG A 158 -10.11 15.50 -2.42
N SER A 159 -11.03 14.68 -2.93
CA SER A 159 -10.98 13.22 -2.81
C SER A 159 -11.48 12.58 -4.08
N ALA A 160 -10.98 11.39 -4.39
CA ALA A 160 -11.50 10.59 -5.49
C ALA A 160 -11.41 9.10 -5.16
N PHE A 161 -12.43 8.36 -5.54
CA PHE A 161 -12.51 6.92 -5.42
C PHE A 161 -12.55 6.30 -6.81
N VAL A 162 -11.47 5.64 -7.19
CA VAL A 162 -11.30 5.00 -8.50
C VAL A 162 -11.56 3.52 -8.35
N ARG A 163 -12.41 2.97 -9.23
CA ARG A 163 -12.62 1.52 -9.38
C ARG A 163 -12.08 1.12 -10.75
N PHE A 164 -10.94 0.46 -10.80
CA PHE A 164 -10.29 0.11 -12.08
C PHE A 164 -11.12 -0.90 -12.87
N LYS A 165 -11.62 -1.94 -12.20
CA LYS A 165 -12.47 -2.99 -12.81
C LYS A 165 -13.75 -2.44 -13.45
N ALA A 166 -14.38 -1.46 -12.81
CA ALA A 166 -15.61 -0.84 -13.29
C ALA A 166 -15.36 0.36 -14.23
N GLY A 167 -14.10 0.82 -14.37
CA GLY A 167 -13.77 2.01 -15.16
C GLY A 167 -14.45 3.30 -14.66
N SER A 168 -14.77 3.37 -13.37
CA SER A 168 -15.56 4.47 -12.79
C SER A 168 -14.81 5.23 -11.72
N VAL A 169 -15.05 6.55 -11.61
CA VAL A 169 -14.49 7.41 -10.57
C VAL A 169 -15.61 8.12 -9.82
N VAL A 170 -15.55 8.18 -8.50
CA VAL A 170 -16.54 8.86 -7.66
C VAL A 170 -15.84 9.82 -6.71
N SER A 171 -16.28 11.08 -6.68
CA SER A 171 -15.92 12.07 -5.67
C SER A 171 -17.20 12.54 -4.96
N ASN A 172 -17.18 12.47 -3.63
CA ASN A 172 -18.25 13.00 -2.76
C ASN A 172 -17.85 14.30 -2.08
N GLN A 173 -16.80 14.97 -2.59
CA GLN A 173 -16.31 16.25 -2.09
C GLN A 173 -16.32 17.28 -3.21
N PRO A 174 -16.28 18.59 -2.87
CA PRO A 174 -16.29 19.66 -3.84
C PRO A 174 -15.27 19.44 -4.96
N VAL A 175 -15.73 19.62 -6.19
CA VAL A 175 -14.99 19.49 -7.43
C VAL A 175 -15.07 20.79 -8.20
N SER A 176 -13.99 21.16 -8.86
CA SER A 176 -13.94 22.30 -9.77
C SER A 176 -13.31 21.85 -11.08
N VAL A 177 -13.97 22.14 -12.20
CA VAL A 177 -13.53 21.75 -13.54
C VAL A 177 -13.39 23.02 -14.37
N SER A 178 -12.17 23.32 -14.80
CA SER A 178 -11.89 24.39 -15.73
C SER A 178 -11.72 23.82 -17.14
N PHE A 179 -12.38 24.44 -18.10
CA PHE A 179 -12.26 24.20 -19.53
C PHE A 179 -12.12 25.55 -20.23
N GLY A 180 -11.58 25.56 -21.45
CA GLY A 180 -11.04 26.78 -22.08
C GLY A 180 -11.84 28.08 -21.91
N ASN A 181 -13.17 28.04 -21.95
CA ASN A 181 -14.05 29.20 -21.82
C ASN A 181 -15.00 29.14 -20.61
N GLY A 182 -14.72 28.34 -19.59
CA GLY A 182 -15.61 28.24 -18.44
C GLY A 182 -15.12 27.38 -17.28
N THR A 183 -15.85 27.45 -16.18
CA THR A 183 -15.62 26.66 -14.97
C THR A 183 -16.93 26.04 -14.48
N ILE A 184 -16.89 24.78 -14.05
CA ILE A 184 -17.98 24.08 -13.38
C ILE A 184 -17.53 23.76 -11.95
N ASP A 185 -18.29 24.24 -10.97
CA ASP A 185 -18.15 23.87 -9.56
C ASP A 185 -19.31 22.97 -9.14
N ALA A 186 -19.02 21.89 -8.43
CA ALA A 186 -20.04 20.96 -7.93
C ALA A 186 -19.63 20.33 -6.59
N GLU A 187 -20.57 19.71 -5.88
CA GLU A 187 -20.29 19.02 -4.61
C GLU A 187 -19.88 17.57 -4.77
N GLY A 188 -20.11 16.99 -5.95
CA GLY A 188 -19.68 15.65 -6.28
C GLY A 188 -19.55 15.43 -7.78
N LEU A 189 -18.73 14.43 -8.12
CA LEU A 189 -18.46 13.99 -9.48
C LEU A 189 -18.60 12.48 -9.55
N THR A 190 -19.30 11.99 -10.56
CA THR A 190 -19.33 10.58 -10.96
C THR A 190 -18.84 10.49 -12.40
N VAL A 191 -17.84 9.67 -12.65
CA VAL A 191 -17.30 9.38 -13.98
C VAL A 191 -17.57 7.91 -14.26
N GLU A 192 -18.16 7.63 -15.42
CA GLU A 192 -18.55 6.30 -15.87
C GLU A 192 -18.01 6.05 -17.28
N ASP A 193 -18.17 4.82 -17.76
CA ASP A 193 -17.74 4.39 -19.09
C ASP A 193 -16.30 4.76 -19.44
N ASN A 194 -15.38 4.49 -18.50
CA ASN A 194 -13.96 4.73 -18.69
C ASN A 194 -13.56 6.19 -18.93
N GLY A 195 -14.42 7.16 -18.56
CA GLY A 195 -14.19 8.59 -18.76
C GLY A 195 -15.09 9.23 -19.81
N LYS A 196 -15.95 8.47 -20.48
CA LYS A 196 -16.85 8.99 -21.53
C LYS A 196 -18.02 9.78 -20.96
N VAL A 197 -18.50 9.43 -19.78
CA VAL A 197 -19.64 10.09 -19.13
C VAL A 197 -19.18 10.71 -17.81
N MET A 198 -19.42 12.00 -17.64
CA MET A 198 -19.16 12.75 -16.41
C MET A 198 -20.47 13.37 -15.92
N SER A 199 -20.85 13.03 -14.70
CA SER A 199 -22.07 13.52 -14.04
C SER A 199 -21.71 14.27 -12.76
N PHE A 200 -22.15 15.52 -12.68
CA PHE A 200 -21.98 16.37 -11.51
C PHE A 200 -23.23 16.28 -10.62
N LYS A 201 -23.04 16.27 -9.30
CA LYS A 201 -24.14 16.13 -8.32
C LYS A 201 -24.08 17.20 -7.23
N GLY A 202 -25.24 17.48 -6.63
CA GLY A 202 -25.41 18.48 -5.57
C GLY A 202 -25.58 19.89 -6.12
N ARG A 203 -24.94 20.87 -5.50
CA ARG A 203 -24.95 22.28 -5.96
C ARG A 203 -23.99 22.50 -7.13
N VAL A 204 -24.48 22.30 -8.36
CA VAL A 204 -23.72 22.53 -9.59
C VAL A 204 -23.87 23.99 -10.04
N ARG A 205 -22.75 24.69 -10.21
CA ARG A 205 -22.68 26.03 -10.78
C ARG A 205 -21.75 26.01 -11.98
N THR A 206 -22.23 26.55 -13.09
CA THR A 206 -21.44 26.71 -14.31
C THR A 206 -21.28 28.19 -14.61
N VAL A 207 -20.04 28.61 -14.87
CA VAL A 207 -19.71 29.94 -15.36
C VAL A 207 -19.07 29.76 -16.73
N ILE A 208 -19.69 30.33 -17.76
CA ILE A 208 -19.15 30.33 -19.12
C ILE A 208 -18.83 31.77 -19.46
N GLU A 209 -17.57 32.02 -19.80
CA GLU A 209 -17.15 33.29 -20.33
C GLU A 209 -17.44 33.30 -21.83
N PRO A 210 -18.27 34.22 -22.33
CA PRO A 210 -18.48 34.34 -23.76
C PRO A 210 -17.15 34.75 -24.40
N SER A 211 -16.51 33.82 -25.09
CA SER A 211 -15.43 34.15 -26.01
C SER A 211 -16.03 35.03 -27.10
N SER A 212 -15.49 36.24 -27.30
CA SER A 212 -15.82 37.13 -28.43
C SER A 212 -15.30 36.56 -29.76
N SER A 213 -15.63 35.32 -30.03
CA SER A 213 -15.44 34.60 -31.29
C SER A 213 -16.69 33.76 -31.43
N ALA A 214 -17.68 34.34 -32.11
CA ALA A 214 -18.87 33.65 -32.53
C ALA A 214 -18.48 32.33 -33.21
N PRO A 215 -19.04 31.18 -32.81
CA PRO A 215 -19.07 30.05 -33.71
C PRO A 215 -19.99 30.44 -34.86
N ASP A 216 -19.49 30.33 -36.09
CA ASP A 216 -20.32 30.22 -37.28
C ASP A 216 -21.36 29.12 -37.03
N ALA A 217 -22.57 29.53 -36.65
CA ALA A 217 -23.74 28.69 -36.63
C ALA A 217 -24.25 28.55 -38.08
N ALA A 218 -23.42 27.96 -38.93
CA ALA A 218 -23.84 27.41 -40.21
C ALA A 218 -24.22 25.93 -39.99
N GLY A 219 -25.50 25.65 -39.78
CA GLY A 219 -25.97 24.27 -39.61
C GLY A 219 -27.39 24.08 -39.11
N THR A 220 -28.37 24.72 -39.75
CA THR A 220 -29.74 24.22 -39.96
C THR A 220 -30.52 23.59 -38.80
N SER A 221 -31.48 24.35 -38.24
CA SER A 221 -32.90 23.97 -38.30
C SER A 221 -33.78 25.03 -37.63
N SER A 222 -34.40 25.89 -38.45
CA SER A 222 -35.77 26.29 -38.15
C SER A 222 -36.45 26.70 -39.45
N THR A 223 -37.23 25.76 -39.96
CA THR A 223 -38.31 25.99 -40.93
C THR A 223 -39.25 27.03 -40.32
N ALA A 224 -39.15 28.27 -40.79
CA ALA A 224 -40.17 29.29 -40.61
C ALA A 224 -40.59 29.82 -41.98
N LYS A 225 -41.52 29.06 -42.57
CA LYS A 225 -42.64 29.51 -43.39
C LYS A 225 -42.56 30.98 -43.81
N SER A 226 -42.23 31.18 -45.09
CA SER A 226 -42.44 32.42 -45.83
C SER A 226 -43.88 32.91 -45.69
N PRO A 227 -44.09 34.20 -45.40
CA PRO A 227 -45.15 34.97 -46.04
C PRO A 227 -44.51 36.06 -46.91
N ALA A 228 -45.09 36.23 -48.09
CA ALA A 228 -44.66 37.12 -49.16
C ALA A 228 -44.40 38.57 -48.71
N PRO A 229 -43.36 39.24 -49.23
CA PRO A 229 -43.25 40.69 -49.16
C PRO A 229 -44.00 41.32 -50.35
N ALA A 230 -44.97 42.18 -50.06
CA ALA A 230 -45.27 43.31 -50.94
C ALA A 230 -44.41 44.49 -50.45
N PRO A 231 -43.79 45.26 -51.36
CA PRO A 231 -44.26 46.64 -51.50
C PRO A 231 -44.13 47.27 -52.92
N GLN A 232 -45.16 48.05 -53.24
CA GLN A 232 -45.12 49.42 -53.79
C GLN A 232 -45.01 49.75 -55.32
N GLN A 233 -46.03 50.53 -55.71
CA GLN A 233 -46.05 51.76 -56.54
C GLN A 233 -45.92 51.67 -58.08
N THR A 234 -47.02 52.00 -58.76
CA THR A 234 -47.01 52.83 -59.98
C THR A 234 -48.07 53.93 -59.89
N SER A 235 -47.57 55.16 -59.90
CA SER A 235 -48.27 56.39 -60.26
C SER A 235 -48.84 56.26 -61.68
N ILE A 236 -50.03 56.80 -61.95
CA ILE A 236 -50.41 57.51 -63.18
C ILE A 236 -51.77 58.21 -62.96
N ARG A 237 -51.76 59.53 -63.14
CA ARG A 237 -52.88 60.49 -63.29
C ARG A 237 -53.59 60.28 -64.66
N PRO A 238 -54.80 60.79 -64.93
CA PRO A 238 -55.32 62.12 -64.59
C PRO A 238 -56.63 62.16 -63.80
#